data_AF-A0A6J8E9X9-F1
#
_entry.id   AF-A0A6J8E9X9-F1
#
_cell.length_a   1.000
_cell.length_b   1.000
_cell.length_c   1.000
_cell.angle_alpha   90.00
_cell.angle_beta   90.00
_cell.angle_gamma   90.00
#
_symmetry.space_group_name_H-M   'P 1'
#
loop_
_entity.id
_entity.type
_entity.pdbx_description
1 polymer ?
#
loop_
_entity_poly.entity_id
_entity_poly.type
_entity_poly.pdbx_seq_one_letter_code
_entity_poly.pdbx_strand_id
1 'polypeptide(L)'
;MEYSFRPQWKPWNFQSGYIPACGRCGKFHKHYICNSINQRCFSCKKFGHYSSKCFSKVAMNIQSKPVSVKSRKQKERDTARMNSYIERKNIIRALPFSGMRNSAFVQYLDIANVLKTELKSVKQKISKERNTNLEQQKCIEDLKLQLKNQQIIESERDQFKQELENIQQQKGAKSEDGLNWEERHM
;
A
#
# COMPACT_ATOMS: atom_id res chain seq x y z
N MET A 1 -28.39 59.59 -22.24
CA MET A 1 -28.52 58.11 -22.28
C MET A 1 -27.23 57.52 -21.73
N GLU A 2 -27.19 57.24 -20.43
CA GLU A 2 -26.02 56.62 -19.78
C GLU A 2 -26.14 55.10 -19.93
N TYR A 3 -25.27 54.51 -20.77
CA TYR A 3 -25.21 53.08 -21.02
C TYR A 3 -24.33 52.41 -19.95
N SER A 4 -24.96 51.88 -18.89
CA SER A 4 -24.26 51.06 -17.90
C SER A 4 -24.25 49.59 -18.31
N PHE A 5 -23.14 49.12 -18.89
CA PHE A 5 -22.91 47.70 -19.15
C PHE A 5 -22.73 46.96 -17.81
N ARG A 6 -23.80 46.34 -17.29
CA ARG A 6 -23.69 45.37 -16.19
C ARG A 6 -23.64 43.97 -16.80
N PRO A 7 -22.51 43.25 -16.76
CA PRO A 7 -22.47 41.89 -17.25
C PRO A 7 -23.35 41.01 -16.36
N GLN A 8 -24.36 40.37 -16.97
CA GLN A 8 -25.24 39.38 -16.36
C GLN A 8 -24.45 38.09 -16.05
N TRP A 9 -23.76 38.05 -14.91
CA TRP A 9 -23.31 36.78 -14.33
C TRP A 9 -24.33 36.35 -13.27
N LYS A 10 -24.78 35.09 -13.42
CA LYS A 10 -25.66 34.24 -12.59
C LYS A 10 -26.09 34.79 -11.20
N PRO A 11 -27.35 34.57 -10.77
CA PRO A 11 -27.77 34.94 -9.42
C PRO A 11 -26.93 34.15 -8.40
N TRP A 12 -26.06 34.85 -7.69
CA TRP A 12 -25.36 34.30 -6.54
C TRP A 12 -26.41 34.07 -5.45
N ASN A 13 -26.76 32.82 -5.19
CA ASN A 13 -27.43 32.43 -3.96
C ASN A 13 -26.46 32.70 -2.80
N PHE A 14 -26.51 33.91 -2.24
CA PHE A 14 -25.87 34.21 -0.97
C PHE A 14 -26.60 33.42 0.10
N GLN A 15 -25.93 32.44 0.70
CA GLN A 15 -26.37 31.85 1.95
C GLN A 15 -26.60 32.99 2.96
N SER A 16 -27.83 33.05 3.48
CA SER A 16 -28.31 34.04 4.44
C SER A 16 -27.39 34.05 5.67
N GLY A 17 -26.46 35.01 5.74
CA GLY A 17 -25.54 35.16 6.86
C GLY A 17 -24.19 35.83 6.56
N TYR A 18 -23.74 35.88 5.30
CA TYR A 18 -22.46 36.49 4.97
C TYR A 18 -22.58 38.00 4.75
N ILE A 19 -22.03 38.82 5.65
CA ILE A 19 -21.90 40.26 5.43
C ILE A 19 -20.84 40.44 4.33
N PRO A 20 -21.16 40.97 3.14
CA PRO A 20 -20.16 41.19 2.10
C PRO A 20 -19.11 42.21 2.59
N ALA A 21 -17.85 42.01 2.19
CA ALA A 21 -16.80 42.97 2.48
C ALA A 21 -17.18 44.36 1.92
N CYS A 22 -16.98 45.41 2.72
CA CYS A 22 -17.34 46.76 2.32
C CYS A 22 -16.52 47.20 1.10
N GLY A 23 -17.20 47.64 0.03
CA GLY A 23 -16.53 48.12 -1.19
C GLY A 23 -15.65 49.37 -0.99
N ARG A 24 -15.78 50.07 0.15
CA ARG A 24 -15.03 51.29 0.46
C ARG A 24 -13.69 51.02 1.15
N CYS A 25 -13.66 50.07 2.09
CA CYS A 25 -12.46 49.75 2.87
C CYS A 25 -11.98 48.30 2.78
N GLY A 26 -12.80 47.38 2.29
CA GLY A 26 -12.50 45.95 2.19
C GLY A 26 -12.68 45.14 3.47
N LYS A 27 -13.14 45.76 4.58
CA LYS A 27 -13.43 45.06 5.85
C LYS A 27 -14.91 44.65 5.93
N PHE A 28 -15.20 43.66 6.76
CA PHE A 28 -16.56 43.15 6.99
C PHE A 28 -17.28 44.02 8.02
N HIS A 29 -18.13 44.94 7.55
CA HIS A 29 -19.02 45.75 8.40
C HIS A 29 -20.16 46.32 7.53
N LYS A 30 -21.23 46.81 8.17
CA LYS A 30 -22.32 47.49 7.48
C LYS A 30 -21.82 48.81 6.88
N HIS A 31 -22.23 49.13 5.65
CA HIS A 31 -21.69 50.24 4.85
C HIS A 31 -21.68 51.61 5.55
N TYR A 32 -22.69 51.89 6.38
CA TYR A 32 -22.84 53.17 7.10
C TYR A 32 -21.89 53.31 8.31
N ILE A 33 -21.25 52.24 8.76
CA ILE A 33 -20.26 52.25 9.87
C ILE A 33 -18.83 52.35 9.32
N CYS A 34 -18.67 52.55 8.00
CA CYS A 34 -17.33 52.55 7.42
C CYS A 34 -16.54 53.80 7.82
N ASN A 35 -15.43 53.62 8.52
CA ASN A 35 -14.51 54.74 8.81
C ASN A 35 -14.00 55.43 7.54
N SER A 36 -14.05 54.78 6.37
CA SER A 36 -13.64 55.38 5.11
C SER A 36 -14.69 56.32 4.47
N ILE A 37 -15.86 56.53 5.10
CA ILE A 37 -16.90 57.47 4.60
C ILE A 37 -16.33 58.89 4.46
N ASN A 38 -15.67 59.37 5.52
CA ASN A 38 -15.12 60.74 5.59
C ASN A 38 -13.64 60.80 5.20
N GLN A 39 -13.05 59.69 4.77
CA GLN A 39 -11.65 59.64 4.38
C GLN A 39 -11.49 60.06 2.91
N ARG A 40 -10.56 60.98 2.67
CA ARG A 40 -10.19 61.43 1.32
C ARG A 40 -9.15 60.46 0.74
N CYS A 41 -9.46 59.87 -0.41
CA CYS A 41 -8.51 59.02 -1.12
C CYS A 41 -7.30 59.83 -1.61
N PHE A 42 -6.08 59.40 -1.30
CA PHE A 42 -4.87 60.09 -1.77
C PHE A 42 -4.68 59.97 -3.29
N SER A 43 -5.22 58.91 -3.92
CA SER A 43 -5.07 58.68 -5.36
C SER A 43 -5.98 59.57 -6.22
N CYS A 44 -7.28 59.62 -5.90
CA CYS A 44 -8.26 60.35 -6.72
C CYS A 44 -8.88 61.57 -6.04
N LYS A 45 -8.46 61.87 -4.81
CA LYS A 45 -8.94 63.00 -3.99
C LYS A 45 -10.45 63.02 -3.69
N LYS A 46 -11.18 61.95 -4.03
CA LYS A 46 -12.61 61.78 -3.70
C LYS A 46 -12.78 61.12 -2.33
N PHE A 47 -13.87 61.43 -1.65
CA PHE A 47 -14.24 60.83 -0.36
C PHE A 47 -14.85 59.44 -0.52
N GLY A 48 -14.90 58.67 0.57
CA GLY A 48 -15.67 57.44 0.62
C GLY A 48 -14.91 56.16 0.26
N HIS A 49 -13.58 56.15 0.19
CA HIS A 49 -12.76 54.94 0.01
C HIS A 49 -11.28 55.19 0.33
N TYR A 50 -10.53 54.12 0.60
CA TYR A 50 -9.07 54.18 0.73
C TYR A 50 -8.36 54.11 -0.63
N SER A 51 -7.13 54.62 -0.71
CA SER A 51 -6.28 54.57 -1.92
C SER A 51 -6.06 53.15 -2.46
N SER A 52 -6.14 52.13 -1.60
CA SER A 52 -6.05 50.70 -1.96
C SER A 52 -7.31 50.17 -2.67
N LYS A 53 -8.46 50.82 -2.49
CA LYS A 53 -9.75 50.48 -3.09
C LYS A 53 -10.20 51.51 -4.13
N CYS A 54 -9.26 52.32 -4.63
CA CYS A 54 -9.53 53.34 -5.62
C CYS A 54 -9.66 52.73 -7.03
N PHE A 55 -10.85 52.79 -7.61
CA PHE A 55 -11.11 52.29 -8.96
C PHE A 55 -10.38 53.09 -10.06
N SER A 56 -9.98 54.33 -9.78
CA SER A 56 -9.20 55.15 -10.73
C SER A 56 -7.81 54.55 -11.04
N LYS A 57 -7.26 53.71 -10.17
CA LYS A 57 -6.00 52.97 -10.46
C LYS A 57 -6.18 51.87 -11.52
N VAL A 58 -7.38 51.33 -11.66
CA VAL A 58 -7.65 50.19 -12.56
C VAL A 58 -7.70 50.65 -14.02
N ALA A 59 -8.07 51.89 -14.28
CA ALA A 59 -8.15 52.46 -15.63
C ALA A 59 -6.78 52.63 -16.32
N MET A 60 -5.67 52.68 -15.58
CA MET A 60 -4.34 52.93 -16.16
C MET A 60 -3.54 51.68 -16.54
N ASN A 61 -4.07 50.47 -16.26
CA ASN A 61 -3.32 49.21 -16.49
C ASN A 61 -3.89 48.30 -17.59
N ILE A 62 -4.90 48.76 -18.35
CA ILE A 62 -5.47 48.02 -19.49
C ILE A 62 -5.13 48.76 -20.80
N GLN A 63 -3.90 49.24 -20.92
CA GLN A 63 -3.32 49.38 -22.25
C GLN A 63 -2.55 48.09 -22.49
N SER A 64 -3.14 47.20 -23.28
CA SER A 64 -2.46 46.02 -23.81
C SER A 64 -1.19 46.47 -24.49
N LYS A 65 -0.06 46.35 -23.78
CA LYS A 65 1.28 46.53 -24.38
C LYS A 65 1.32 45.65 -25.63
N PRO A 66 1.75 46.16 -26.80
CA PRO A 66 1.85 45.34 -27.99
C PRO A 66 2.73 44.13 -27.66
N VAL A 67 2.24 42.92 -27.93
CA VAL A 67 2.99 41.68 -27.73
C VAL A 67 4.25 41.80 -28.58
N SER A 68 5.40 42.06 -27.93
CA SER A 68 6.67 42.18 -28.64
C SER A 68 6.91 40.88 -29.39
N VAL A 69 6.98 40.93 -30.72
CA VAL A 69 7.27 39.76 -31.55
C VAL A 69 8.68 39.30 -31.21
N LYS A 70 8.77 38.19 -30.48
CA LYS A 70 10.06 37.60 -30.10
C LYS A 70 10.83 37.24 -31.38
N SER A 71 12.11 37.62 -31.43
CA SER A 71 12.99 37.22 -32.53
C SER A 71 13.09 35.70 -32.63
N ARG A 72 13.43 35.19 -33.82
CA ARG A 72 13.61 33.75 -34.06
C ARG A 72 14.61 33.14 -33.06
N LYS A 73 15.76 33.81 -32.86
CA LYS A 73 16.78 33.41 -31.87
C LYS A 73 16.22 33.37 -30.43
N GLN A 74 15.35 34.32 -30.07
CA GLN A 74 14.71 34.31 -28.75
C GLN A 74 13.77 33.12 -28.59
N LYS A 75 12.96 32.81 -29.61
CA LYS A 75 12.08 31.64 -29.60
C LYS A 75 12.86 30.35 -29.48
N GLU A 76 13.95 30.20 -30.23
CA GLU A 76 14.83 29.02 -30.15
C GLU A 76 15.44 28.84 -28.76
N ARG A 77 15.93 29.91 -28.12
CA ARG A 77 16.43 29.86 -26.73
C ARG A 77 15.35 29.50 -25.72
N ASP A 78 14.16 30.09 -25.84
CA ASP A 78 13.03 29.82 -24.93
C ASP A 78 12.56 28.37 -25.09
N THR A 79 12.47 27.85 -26.32
CA THR A 79 12.14 26.44 -26.60
C THR A 79 13.19 25.50 -26.03
N ALA A 80 14.48 25.78 -26.22
CA ALA A 80 15.55 24.95 -25.64
C ALA A 80 15.47 24.90 -24.11
N ARG A 81 15.25 26.06 -23.47
CA ARG A 81 15.06 26.14 -22.01
C ARG A 81 13.85 25.32 -21.55
N MET A 82 12.74 25.39 -22.28
CA MET A 82 11.54 24.62 -21.97
C MET A 82 11.76 23.11 -22.15
N ASN A 83 12.43 22.70 -23.22
CA ASN A 83 12.77 21.30 -23.46
C ASN A 83 13.66 20.75 -22.35
N SER A 84 14.71 21.46 -21.94
CA SER A 84 15.54 21.06 -20.79
C SER A 84 14.75 20.98 -19.47
N TYR A 85 13.74 21.82 -19.28
CA TYR A 85 12.84 21.71 -18.13
C TYR A 85 11.96 20.46 -18.18
N ILE A 86 11.37 20.17 -19.35
CA ILE A 86 10.54 18.98 -19.57
C ILE A 86 11.38 17.72 -19.37
N GLU A 87 12.58 17.67 -19.94
CA GLU A 87 13.50 16.55 -19.82
C GLU A 87 13.86 16.27 -18.34
N ARG A 88 14.29 17.29 -17.58
CA ARG A 88 14.55 17.15 -16.14
C ARG A 88 13.33 16.66 -15.37
N LYS A 89 12.15 17.19 -15.70
CA LYS A 89 10.90 16.78 -15.05
C LYS A 89 10.54 15.32 -15.37
N ASN A 90 10.82 14.87 -16.59
CA ASN A 90 10.62 13.47 -16.99
C ASN A 90 11.59 12.55 -16.27
N ILE A 91 12.87 12.95 -16.11
CA ILE A 91 13.86 12.18 -15.32
C ILE A 91 13.38 12.02 -13.88
N ILE A 92 12.93 13.10 -13.23
CA ILE A 92 12.42 13.03 -11.85
C ILE A 92 11.19 12.12 -11.76
N ARG A 93 10.30 12.17 -12.76
CA ARG A 93 9.13 11.27 -12.84
C ARG A 93 9.48 9.81 -13.15
N ALA A 94 10.62 9.55 -13.78
CA ALA A 94 11.08 8.20 -14.02
C ALA A 94 11.70 7.54 -12.77
N LEU A 95 11.97 8.30 -11.70
CA LEU A 95 12.47 7.74 -10.46
C LEU A 95 11.43 6.81 -9.82
N PRO A 96 11.85 5.69 -9.21
CA PRO A 96 10.97 4.65 -8.67
C PRO A 96 10.04 5.16 -7.56
N PHE A 97 10.42 6.26 -6.88
CA PHE A 97 9.67 6.83 -5.78
C PHE A 97 8.87 8.09 -6.16
N SER A 98 8.90 8.51 -7.43
CA SER A 98 8.31 9.78 -7.87
C SER A 98 6.77 9.83 -7.78
N GLY A 99 6.11 8.66 -7.86
CA GLY A 99 4.67 8.51 -7.68
C GLY A 99 4.24 8.21 -6.24
N MET A 100 5.20 8.05 -5.32
CA MET A 100 4.91 7.68 -3.94
C MET A 100 4.58 8.92 -3.10
N ARG A 101 3.61 8.80 -2.20
CA ARG A 101 3.30 9.85 -1.23
C ARG A 101 4.43 9.95 -0.21
N ASN A 102 4.79 11.17 0.21
CA ASN A 102 5.84 11.41 1.21
C ASN A 102 5.67 10.57 2.48
N SER A 103 4.43 10.37 2.96
CA SER A 103 4.16 9.56 4.14
C SER A 103 4.57 8.09 3.98
N ALA A 104 4.40 7.51 2.79
CA ALA A 104 4.84 6.16 2.49
C ALA A 104 6.36 6.08 2.33
N PHE A 105 6.98 7.09 1.69
CA PHE A 105 8.45 7.14 1.56
C PHE A 105 9.15 7.21 2.94
N VAL A 106 8.61 8.01 3.86
CA VAL A 106 9.17 8.16 5.22
C VAL A 106 9.16 6.85 6.00
N GLN A 107 8.18 5.96 5.77
CA GLN A 107 8.15 4.64 6.41
C GLN A 107 9.34 3.76 6.00
N TYR A 108 9.83 3.90 4.76
CA TYR A 108 11.02 3.17 4.29
C TYR A 108 12.33 3.79 4.79
N LEU A 109 12.33 5.08 5.14
CA LEU A 109 13.48 5.74 5.77
C LEU A 109 13.63 5.37 7.24
N ASP A 110 12.56 4.88 7.88
CA ASP A 110 12.61 4.34 9.24
C ASP A 110 13.10 2.87 9.22
N ILE A 111 14.35 2.72 8.79
CA ILE A 111 15.04 1.43 8.63
C ILE A 111 14.96 0.62 9.93
N ALA A 112 15.05 1.28 11.09
CA ALA A 112 14.97 0.62 12.39
C ALA A 112 13.62 -0.08 12.61
N ASN A 113 12.50 0.56 12.23
CA ASN A 113 11.18 -0.04 12.35
C ASN A 113 10.94 -1.12 11.29
N VAL A 114 11.43 -0.95 10.06
CA VAL A 114 11.39 -1.98 9.01
C VAL A 114 12.13 -3.24 9.48
N LEU A 115 13.35 -3.09 9.99
CA LEU A 115 14.11 -4.23 10.50
C LEU A 115 13.42 -4.91 11.69
N LYS A 116 12.81 -4.14 12.60
CA LYS A 116 12.04 -4.71 13.72
C LYS A 116 10.85 -5.54 13.25
N THR A 117 10.10 -5.08 12.24
CA THR A 117 8.94 -5.82 11.73
C THR A 117 9.36 -7.08 10.98
N GLU A 118 10.41 -7.00 10.15
CA GLU A 118 10.97 -8.16 9.47
C GLU A 118 11.49 -9.21 10.46
N LEU A 119 12.25 -8.77 11.47
CA LEU A 119 12.79 -9.66 12.51
C LEU A 119 11.66 -10.32 13.31
N LYS A 120 10.58 -9.60 13.61
CA LYS A 120 9.38 -10.17 14.24
C LYS A 120 8.70 -11.22 13.35
N SER A 121 8.58 -10.94 12.05
CA SER A 121 8.01 -11.88 11.07
C SER A 121 8.85 -13.16 10.95
N VAL A 122 10.18 -13.03 10.86
CA VAL A 122 11.10 -14.17 10.81
C VAL A 122 11.02 -14.99 12.09
N LYS A 123 11.01 -14.36 13.27
CA LYS A 123 10.82 -15.06 14.55
C LYS A 123 9.53 -15.86 14.60
N GLN A 124 8.43 -15.31 14.08
CA GLN A 124 7.16 -16.03 14.02
C GLN A 124 7.22 -17.23 13.08
N LYS A 125 7.87 -17.11 11.92
CA LYS A 125 8.06 -18.22 10.98
C LYS A 125 8.87 -19.35 11.62
N ILE A 126 10.02 -19.02 12.22
CA ILE A 126 10.88 -20.00 12.93
C ILE A 126 10.10 -20.69 14.04
N SER A 127 9.30 -19.95 14.82
CA SER A 127 8.49 -20.55 15.89
C SER A 127 7.46 -21.53 15.36
N LYS A 128 6.81 -21.22 14.22
CA LYS A 128 5.83 -22.13 13.60
C LYS A 128 6.51 -23.38 13.07
N GLU A 129 7.61 -23.21 12.33
CA GLU A 129 8.39 -24.34 11.78
C GLU A 129 8.93 -25.25 12.89
N ARG A 130 9.37 -24.68 14.01
CA ARG A 130 9.82 -25.45 15.17
C ARG A 130 8.72 -26.34 15.74
N ASN A 131 7.50 -25.81 15.85
CA ASN A 131 6.36 -26.58 16.36
C ASN A 131 5.97 -27.71 15.40
N THR A 132 5.89 -27.42 14.09
CA THR A 132 5.60 -28.46 13.09
C THR A 132 6.66 -29.54 13.05
N ASN A 133 7.93 -29.18 13.22
CA ASN A 133 9.03 -30.15 13.26
C ASN A 133 8.93 -31.04 14.51
N LEU A 134 8.57 -30.46 15.67
CA LEU A 134 8.33 -31.22 16.89
C LEU A 134 7.18 -32.23 16.73
N GLU A 135 6.09 -31.83 16.07
CA GLU A 135 4.97 -32.71 15.76
C GLU A 135 5.36 -33.84 14.81
N GLN A 136 6.14 -33.52 13.77
CA GLN A 136 6.69 -34.51 12.84
C GLN A 136 7.63 -35.51 13.54
N GLN A 137 8.48 -35.04 14.46
CA GLN A 137 9.35 -35.91 15.25
C GLN A 137 8.56 -36.91 16.08
N LYS A 138 7.50 -36.46 16.78
CA LYS A 138 6.62 -37.36 17.54
C LYS A 138 5.96 -38.40 16.64
N CYS A 139 5.44 -37.99 15.49
CA CYS A 139 4.83 -38.91 14.52
C CYS A 139 5.84 -39.96 14.02
N ILE A 140 7.09 -39.56 13.76
CA ILE A 140 8.16 -40.49 13.36
C ILE A 140 8.49 -41.48 14.49
N GLU A 141 8.53 -41.04 15.74
CA GLU A 141 8.74 -41.92 16.89
C GLU A 141 7.63 -42.94 17.05
N ASP A 142 6.37 -42.51 16.93
CA ASP A 142 5.20 -43.40 16.99
C ASP A 142 5.22 -44.44 15.86
N LEU A 143 5.54 -44.02 14.63
CA LEU A 143 5.68 -44.94 13.48
C LEU A 143 6.82 -45.94 13.68
N LYS A 144 7.96 -45.52 14.24
CA LYS A 144 9.06 -46.43 14.58
C LYS A 144 8.63 -47.47 15.61
N LEU A 145 7.84 -47.07 16.60
CA LEU A 145 7.31 -47.99 17.60
C LEU A 145 6.35 -49.00 16.98
N GLN A 146 5.44 -48.55 16.12
CA GLN A 146 4.53 -49.42 15.38
C GLN A 146 5.28 -50.44 14.51
N LEU A 147 6.31 -49.98 13.79
CA LEU A 147 7.12 -50.83 12.92
C LEU A 147 7.87 -51.90 13.72
N LYS A 148 8.41 -51.54 14.90
CA LYS A 148 9.04 -52.49 15.82
C LYS A 148 8.03 -53.53 16.33
N ASN A 149 6.83 -53.11 16.71
CA ASN A 149 5.79 -54.03 17.18
C ASN A 149 5.35 -54.99 16.05
N GLN A 150 5.25 -54.49 14.82
CA GLN A 150 4.93 -55.33 13.67
C GLN A 150 6.01 -56.39 13.41
N GLN A 151 7.29 -56.02 13.51
CA GLN A 151 8.40 -56.98 13.38
C GLN A 151 8.35 -58.08 14.45
N ILE A 152 7.95 -57.74 15.68
CA ILE A 152 7.76 -58.73 16.76
C ILE A 152 6.65 -59.71 16.37
N ILE A 153 5.48 -59.21 15.97
CA ILE A 153 4.34 -60.05 15.55
C ILE A 153 4.71 -60.96 14.37
N GLU A 154 5.46 -60.43 13.40
CA GLU A 154 5.94 -61.22 12.25
C GLU A 154 6.89 -62.34 12.70
N SER A 155 7.80 -62.05 13.64
CA SER A 155 8.71 -63.06 14.19
C SER A 155 7.99 -64.16 14.97
N GLU A 156 6.97 -63.81 15.78
CA GLU A 156 6.14 -64.76 16.52
C GLU A 156 5.34 -65.65 15.55
N ARG A 157 4.76 -65.06 14.49
CA ARG A 157 4.03 -65.80 13.46
C ARG A 157 4.93 -66.81 12.75
N ASP A 158 6.17 -66.43 12.45
CA ASP A 158 7.11 -67.31 11.76
C ASP A 158 7.61 -68.43 12.68
N GLN A 159 7.78 -68.17 13.98
CA GLN A 159 8.01 -69.21 14.99
C GLN A 159 6.84 -70.22 15.04
N PHE A 160 5.60 -69.74 15.12
CA PHE A 160 4.42 -70.62 15.12
C PHE A 160 4.31 -71.48 13.85
N LYS A 161 4.68 -70.94 12.69
CA LYS A 161 4.71 -71.73 11.44
C LYS A 161 5.71 -72.87 11.51
N GLN A 162 6.92 -72.61 12.02
CA GLN A 162 7.95 -73.65 12.20
C GLN A 162 7.49 -74.72 13.18
N GLU A 163 6.86 -74.34 14.29
CA GLU A 163 6.28 -75.30 15.24
C GLU A 163 5.21 -76.19 14.59
N LEU A 164 4.32 -75.62 13.77
CA LEU A 164 3.30 -76.37 13.04
C LEU A 164 3.92 -77.35 12.03
N GLU A 165 4.93 -76.92 11.26
CA GLU A 165 5.66 -77.78 10.33
C GLU A 165 6.33 -78.96 11.06
N ASN A 166 6.98 -78.69 12.19
CA ASN A 166 7.60 -79.73 13.03
C ASN A 166 6.55 -80.76 13.53
N ILE A 167 5.38 -80.30 13.97
CA ILE A 167 4.28 -81.17 14.41
C ILE A 167 3.77 -82.04 13.24
N GLN A 168 3.65 -81.47 12.04
CA GLN A 168 3.21 -82.20 10.85
C GLN A 168 4.23 -83.28 10.46
N GLN A 169 5.53 -82.99 10.47
CA GLN A 169 6.59 -83.96 10.21
C GLN A 169 6.59 -85.12 11.23
N GLN A 170 6.44 -84.81 12.52
CA GLN A 170 6.34 -85.84 13.56
C GLN A 170 5.11 -86.75 13.41
N LYS A 171 3.99 -86.22 12.92
CA LYS A 171 2.79 -87.03 12.63
C LYS A 171 2.98 -87.92 11.39
N GLY A 172 3.66 -87.43 10.35
CA GLY A 172 4.00 -88.22 9.16
C GLY A 172 4.93 -89.40 9.49
N ALA A 173 6.00 -89.16 10.27
CA ALA A 173 6.93 -90.21 10.68
C ALA A 173 6.26 -91.33 11.50
N LYS A 174 5.29 -90.98 12.37
CA LYS A 174 4.52 -91.96 13.16
C LYS A 174 3.54 -92.80 12.33
N SER A 175 3.12 -92.34 11.15
CA SER A 175 2.28 -93.14 10.25
C SER A 175 3.05 -94.15 9.41
N GLU A 176 4.35 -93.93 9.17
CA GLU A 176 5.20 -94.87 8.43
C GLU A 176 5.68 -96.04 9.33
N ASP A 177 5.93 -95.80 10.62
CA ASP A 177 6.27 -96.87 11.58
C ASP A 177 5.09 -97.82 11.89
N GLY A 178 3.85 -97.38 11.67
CA GLY A 178 2.64 -98.20 11.83
C GLY A 178 2.43 -99.22 10.71
N LEU A 179 3.01 -99.01 9.54
CA LEU A 179 2.89 -99.90 8.37
C LEU A 179 3.93 -101.04 8.36
N ASN A 180 4.97 -100.96 9.20
CA ASN A 180 6.04 -101.96 9.27
C ASN A 180 5.78 -103.09 10.30
N TRP A 181 4.70 -103.00 11.09
CA TRP A 181 4.36 -104.07 12.05
C TRP A 181 3.59 -105.23 11.39
N GLU A 182 2.88 -104.97 10.30
CA GLU A 182 2.09 -105.99 9.57
C GLU A 182 2.94 -106.86 8.63
N GLU A 183 4.12 -106.38 8.18
CA GLU A 183 5.03 -107.18 7.32
C GLU A 183 6.04 -108.05 8.10
N ARG A 184 6.15 -107.91 9.43
CA ARG A 184 7.10 -108.70 10.25
C ARG A 184 6.55 -110.01 10.81
N HIS A 185 5.28 -110.33 10.54
CA HIS A 185 4.59 -111.51 11.08
C HIS A 185 4.02 -112.46 10.01
N MET A 186 4.44 -112.34 8.75
CA MET A 186 4.34 -113.42 7.74
C MET A 186 5.71 -113.99 7.43
#